data_AF-A0A382TVX5-F1
#
_entry.id   AF-A0A382TVX5-F1
#
_cell.length_a   1.000
_cell.length_b   1.000
_cell.length_c   1.000
_cell.angle_alpha   90.00
_cell.angle_beta   90.00
_cell.angle_gamma   90.00
#
_symmetry.space_group_name_H-M   'P 1'
#
loop_
_entity.id
_entity.type
_entity.pdbx_description
1 polymer ?
#
loop_
_entity_poly.entity_id
_entity_poly.type
_entity_poly.pdbx_seq_one_letter_code
_entity_poly.pdbx_strand_id
1 'polypeptide(L)'
;MPVVIFAIIFSQHLFNLLLLLALFFSFIEWFKLNKKNFNFISISGFVIILLSIFFAYYLRGNDIKSKTIFLWIVFVCFFSDTGGYFVGKLFGGKKISKISPNKTYAGMYGSFIFSIFPILIVHFFESNILILSTKSIILSLLFSLFCQLGD
;
A
#
# COMPACT_ATOMS: atom_id res chain seq x y z
N MET A 1 10.32 5.53 0.64
CA MET A 1 9.50 5.72 1.86
C MET A 1 9.69 7.10 2.52
N PRO A 2 10.91 7.56 2.90
CA PRO A 2 11.07 8.82 3.64
C PRO A 2 10.49 10.05 2.93
N VAL A 3 10.74 10.17 1.62
CA VAL A 3 10.21 11.26 0.78
C VAL A 3 8.68 11.27 0.73
N VAL A 4 8.06 10.09 0.68
CA VAL A 4 6.58 9.95 0.64
C VAL A 4 5.99 10.38 1.98
N ILE A 5 6.58 9.94 3.09
CA ILE A 5 6.14 10.34 4.44
C ILE A 5 6.25 11.86 4.60
N PHE A 6 7.39 12.44 4.20
CA PHE A 6 7.60 13.88 4.23
C PHE A 6 6.55 14.63 3.40
N ALA A 7 6.28 14.18 2.18
CA ALA A 7 5.28 14.79 1.31
C ALA A 7 3.86 14.73 1.91
N ILE A 8 3.49 13.62 2.54
CA ILE A 8 2.17 13.47 3.16
C ILE A 8 2.00 14.46 4.31
N ILE A 9 3.01 14.60 5.19
CA ILE A 9 2.93 15.43 6.40
C ILE A 9 3.02 16.92 6.07
N PHE A 10 4.00 17.33 5.26
CA PHE A 10 4.44 18.72 5.16
C PHE A 10 3.43 19.64 4.46
N SER A 11 3.08 19.36 3.20
CA SER A 11 2.16 20.23 2.46
C SER A 11 1.34 19.48 1.41
N GLN A 12 0.12 19.96 1.16
CA GLN A 12 -0.76 19.39 0.13
C GLN A 12 -0.16 19.57 -1.26
N HIS A 13 0.51 20.70 -1.52
CA HIS A 13 1.15 20.95 -2.82
C HIS A 13 2.28 19.97 -3.12
N LEU A 14 3.13 19.65 -2.12
CA LEU A 14 4.19 18.66 -2.30
C LEU A 14 3.62 17.26 -2.55
N PHE A 15 2.57 16.87 -1.82
CA PHE A 15 1.90 15.59 -2.05
C PHE A 15 1.28 15.51 -3.45
N ASN A 16 0.61 16.56 -3.91
CA ASN A 16 0.03 16.63 -5.25
C ASN A 16 1.10 16.56 -6.34
N LEU A 17 2.25 17.21 -6.14
CA LEU A 17 3.39 17.12 -7.05
C LEU A 17 3.91 15.68 -7.13
N LEU A 18 4.02 14.99 -5.99
CA LEU A 18 4.42 13.59 -5.94
C LEU A 18 3.42 12.68 -6.68
N LEU A 19 2.12 12.93 -6.53
CA LEU A 19 1.07 12.20 -7.26
C LEU A 19 1.13 12.46 -8.78
N LEU A 20 1.39 13.69 -9.21
CA LEU A 20 1.56 14.02 -10.63
C LEU A 20 2.78 13.33 -11.23
N LEU A 21 3.90 13.29 -10.51
CA LEU A 21 5.08 12.55 -10.94
C LEU A 21 4.78 11.04 -11.01
N ALA A 22 4.10 10.48 -10.02
CA ALA A 22 3.71 9.07 -10.01
C ALA A 22 2.76 8.74 -11.19
N LEU A 23 1.80 9.62 -11.51
CA LEU A 23 0.93 9.51 -12.69
C LEU A 23 1.77 9.46 -13.97
N PHE A 24 2.69 10.39 -14.12
CA PHE A 24 3.50 10.51 -15.32
C PHE A 24 4.38 9.27 -15.54
N PHE A 25 5.08 8.81 -14.51
CA PHE A 25 5.93 7.62 -14.61
C PHE A 25 5.12 6.34 -14.87
N SER A 26 4.01 6.15 -14.14
CA SER A 26 3.15 4.97 -14.32
C SER A 26 2.52 4.92 -15.71
N PHE A 27 2.09 6.06 -16.27
CA PHE A 27 1.61 6.10 -17.66
C PHE A 27 2.69 5.76 -18.68
N ILE A 28 3.93 6.25 -18.49
CA ILE A 28 5.05 5.91 -19.37
C ILE A 28 5.33 4.41 -19.34
N GLU A 29 5.43 3.82 -18.14
CA GLU A 29 5.70 2.38 -17.98
C GLU A 29 4.57 1.53 -18.58
N TRP A 30 3.32 1.88 -18.27
CA TRP A 30 2.15 1.17 -18.79
C TRP A 30 2.05 1.26 -20.32
N PHE A 31 2.34 2.43 -20.89
CA PHE A 31 2.37 2.59 -22.35
C PHE A 31 3.50 1.78 -23.00
N LYS A 32 4.69 1.74 -22.38
CA LYS A 32 5.83 0.93 -22.87
C LYS A 32 5.50 -0.56 -22.86
N LEU A 33 4.85 -1.05 -21.80
CA LEU A 33 4.44 -2.46 -21.66
C LEU A 33 3.41 -2.87 -22.73
N ASN A 34 2.48 -1.97 -23.06
CA ASN A 34 1.39 -2.26 -24.01
C ASN A 34 1.66 -1.80 -25.45
N LYS A 35 2.89 -1.35 -25.76
CA LYS A 35 3.25 -0.78 -27.08
C LYS A 35 2.94 -1.68 -28.27
N LYS A 36 2.89 -3.01 -28.07
CA LYS A 36 2.67 -3.99 -29.14
C LYS A 36 1.20 -4.37 -29.37
N ASN A 37 0.35 -4.34 -28.34
CA ASN A 37 -1.06 -4.77 -28.41
C ASN A 37 -1.96 -3.86 -27.56
N PHE A 38 -2.71 -2.98 -28.21
CA PHE A 38 -3.76 -2.20 -27.55
C PHE A 38 -5.06 -3.00 -27.46
N ASN A 39 -5.24 -3.70 -26.33
CA ASN A 39 -6.44 -4.50 -26.05
C ASN A 39 -7.24 -3.88 -24.88
N PHE A 40 -8.42 -4.43 -24.57
CA PHE A 40 -9.23 -4.00 -23.42
C PHE A 40 -8.44 -3.95 -22.09
N ILE A 41 -7.49 -4.87 -21.91
CA ILE A 41 -6.59 -4.90 -20.73
C ILE A 41 -5.73 -3.64 -20.64
N SER A 42 -5.26 -3.07 -21.76
CA SER A 42 -4.44 -1.86 -21.71
C SER A 42 -5.27 -0.65 -21.26
N ILE A 43 -6.54 -0.59 -21.65
CA ILE A 43 -7.47 0.47 -21.23
C ILE A 43 -7.79 0.34 -19.74
N SER A 44 -8.06 -0.88 -19.25
CA SER A 44 -8.39 -1.08 -17.83
C SER A 44 -7.22 -0.69 -16.90
N GLY A 45 -5.97 -0.92 -17.30
CA GLY A 45 -4.82 -0.47 -16.52
C GLY A 45 -4.70 1.05 -16.38
N PHE A 46 -5.00 1.81 -17.45
CA PHE A 46 -5.03 3.28 -17.36
C PHE A 46 -6.12 3.76 -16.37
N VAL A 47 -7.29 3.12 -16.38
CA VAL A 47 -8.38 3.41 -15.44
C VAL A 47 -7.96 3.11 -14.01
N ILE A 48 -7.30 1.96 -13.76
CA ILE A 48 -6.79 1.59 -12.44
C ILE A 48 -5.77 2.61 -11.93
N ILE A 49 -4.82 3.04 -12.77
CA ILE A 49 -3.82 4.05 -12.41
C ILE A 49 -4.50 5.37 -12.02
N LEU A 50 -5.42 5.88 -12.84
CA LEU A 50 -6.16 7.12 -12.54
C LEU A 50 -6.96 7.02 -11.24
N LEU A 51 -7.65 5.89 -11.06
CA LEU A 51 -8.47 5.65 -9.87
C LEU A 51 -7.61 5.56 -8.61
N SER A 52 -6.46 4.90 -8.69
CA SER A 52 -5.51 4.80 -7.56
C SER A 52 -5.00 6.16 -7.12
N ILE A 53 -4.68 7.05 -8.07
CA ILE A 53 -4.19 8.39 -7.79
C ILE A 53 -5.29 9.30 -7.25
N PHE A 54 -6.51 9.17 -7.79
CA PHE A 54 -7.68 9.86 -7.26
C PHE A 54 -7.97 9.48 -5.80
N PHE A 55 -7.97 8.18 -5.47
CA PHE A 55 -8.17 7.74 -4.09
C PHE A 55 -7.04 8.15 -3.15
N ALA A 56 -5.79 8.14 -3.61
CA ALA A 56 -4.66 8.63 -2.81
C ALA A 56 -4.81 10.12 -2.48
N TYR A 57 -5.22 10.94 -3.46
CA TYR A 57 -5.52 12.35 -3.25
C TYR A 57 -6.67 12.55 -2.25
N TYR A 58 -7.78 11.83 -2.44
CA TYR A 58 -8.97 11.95 -1.62
C TYR A 58 -8.73 11.51 -0.16
N LEU A 59 -8.07 10.38 0.05
CA LEU A 59 -7.83 9.81 1.38
C LEU A 59 -6.83 10.62 2.21
N ARG A 60 -5.82 11.23 1.58
CA ARG A 60 -4.84 12.07 2.29
C ARG A 60 -5.53 13.28 2.94
N GLY A 61 -6.51 13.87 2.27
CA GLY A 61 -7.30 15.00 2.77
C GLY A 61 -6.43 16.21 3.16
N ASN A 62 -6.95 17.11 4.00
CA ASN A 62 -6.18 18.28 4.48
C ASN A 62 -5.99 18.31 6.00
N ASP A 63 -6.85 17.60 6.74
CA ASP A 63 -6.86 17.62 8.19
C ASP A 63 -5.80 16.67 8.77
N ILE A 64 -5.40 16.90 10.02
CA ILE A 64 -4.42 16.04 10.71
C ILE A 64 -4.93 14.59 10.76
N LYS A 65 -6.21 14.40 11.09
CA LYS A 65 -6.82 13.06 11.16
C LYS A 65 -6.72 12.29 9.84
N SER A 66 -7.03 12.93 8.71
CA SER A 66 -6.98 12.26 7.40
C SER A 66 -5.54 11.90 7.02
N LYS A 67 -4.57 12.79 7.29
CA LYS A 67 -3.15 12.49 7.05
C LYS A 67 -2.66 11.34 7.91
N THR A 68 -3.01 11.31 9.20
CA THR A 68 -2.63 10.23 10.12
C THR A 68 -3.24 8.88 9.69
N ILE A 69 -4.52 8.86 9.28
CA ILE A 69 -5.16 7.66 8.73
C ILE A 69 -4.50 7.22 7.42
N PHE A 70 -4.20 8.14 6.52
CA PHE A 70 -3.53 7.82 5.26
C PHE A 70 -2.12 7.25 5.49
N LEU A 71 -1.34 7.86 6.38
CA LEU A 71 -0.02 7.33 6.80
C LEU A 71 -0.14 5.94 7.41
N TRP A 72 -1.16 5.73 8.24
CA TRP A 72 -1.44 4.42 8.80
C TRP A 72 -1.65 3.37 7.71
N ILE A 73 -2.49 3.65 6.70
CA ILE A 73 -2.71 2.75 5.56
C ILE A 73 -1.40 2.46 4.82
N VAL A 74 -0.61 3.50 4.50
CA VAL A 74 0.69 3.32 3.82
C VAL A 74 1.63 2.44 4.65
N PHE A 75 1.68 2.62 5.97
CA PHE A 75 2.48 1.76 6.84
C PHE A 75 1.95 0.33 6.90
N VAL A 76 0.64 0.11 6.92
CA VAL A 76 0.04 -1.23 6.86
C VAL A 76 0.54 -1.97 5.62
N CYS A 77 0.52 -1.34 4.45
CA CYS A 77 1.05 -1.92 3.22
C CYS A 77 2.56 -2.21 3.33
N PHE A 78 3.34 -1.22 3.77
CA PHE A 78 4.79 -1.36 3.90
C PHE A 78 5.21 -2.47 4.88
N PHE A 79 4.58 -2.55 6.05
CA PHE A 79 4.84 -3.59 7.05
C PHE A 79 4.34 -4.96 6.58
N SER A 80 3.22 -5.02 5.86
CA SER A 80 2.75 -6.25 5.21
C SER A 80 3.80 -6.81 4.26
N ASP A 81 4.29 -6.00 3.31
CA ASP A 81 5.22 -6.48 2.28
C ASP A 81 6.58 -6.85 2.88
N THR A 82 7.09 -6.03 3.81
CA THR A 82 8.34 -6.33 4.51
C THR A 82 8.23 -7.57 5.39
N GLY A 83 7.16 -7.70 6.17
CA GLY A 83 6.92 -8.87 7.01
C GLY A 83 6.79 -10.14 6.18
N GLY A 84 6.08 -10.09 5.05
CA GLY A 84 5.96 -11.23 4.17
C GLY A 84 7.29 -11.63 3.52
N TYR A 85 8.09 -10.66 3.10
CA TYR A 85 9.43 -10.91 2.56
C TYR A 85 10.38 -11.50 3.62
N PHE A 86 10.48 -10.89 4.80
CA PHE A 86 11.40 -11.32 5.85
C PHE A 86 11.04 -12.70 6.40
N VAL A 87 9.78 -12.92 6.77
CA VAL A 87 9.31 -14.21 7.32
C VAL A 87 9.38 -15.29 6.24
N GLY A 88 8.99 -14.97 4.99
CA GLY A 88 9.06 -15.88 3.87
C GLY A 88 10.50 -16.33 3.56
N LYS A 89 11.49 -15.43 3.71
CA LYS A 89 12.90 -15.74 3.50
C LYS A 89 13.55 -16.49 4.66
N LEU A 90 13.17 -16.17 5.91
CA LEU A 90 13.74 -16.80 7.11
C LEU A 90 13.20 -18.22 7.34
N PHE A 91 11.89 -18.39 7.27
CA PHE A 91 11.24 -19.68 7.57
C PHE A 91 11.03 -20.55 6.33
N GLY A 92 11.01 -19.94 5.13
CA GLY A 92 10.78 -20.67 3.89
C GLY A 92 9.42 -21.38 3.87
N GLY A 93 9.38 -22.56 3.25
CA GLY A 93 8.22 -23.44 3.26
C GLY A 93 7.47 -23.55 1.94
N LYS A 94 6.27 -24.14 2.00
CA LYS A 94 5.46 -24.47 0.82
C LYS A 94 5.06 -23.20 0.06
N LYS A 95 5.21 -23.24 -1.26
CA LYS A 95 4.81 -22.15 -2.15
C LYS A 95 3.29 -22.09 -2.29
N ILE A 96 2.73 -20.88 -2.31
CA ILE A 96 1.28 -20.65 -2.36
C ILE A 96 0.74 -20.86 -3.77
N SER A 97 1.42 -20.30 -4.78
CA SER A 97 0.94 -20.35 -6.16
C SER A 97 2.06 -20.64 -7.16
N LYS A 98 1.69 -21.19 -8.32
CA LYS A 98 2.59 -21.32 -9.48
C LYS A 98 2.84 -19.99 -10.19
N ILE A 99 1.97 -19.00 -9.95
CA ILE A 99 2.00 -17.67 -10.59
C ILE A 99 3.10 -16.80 -9.97
N SER A 100 3.28 -16.86 -8.64
CA SER A 100 4.36 -16.17 -7.94
C SER A 100 5.29 -17.18 -7.26
N PRO A 101 6.40 -17.59 -7.92
CA PRO A 101 7.25 -18.69 -7.47
C PRO A 101 7.99 -18.41 -6.15
N ASN A 102 7.95 -17.16 -5.66
CA ASN A 102 8.64 -16.74 -4.45
C ASN A 102 7.69 -16.57 -3.24
N LYS A 103 6.37 -16.63 -3.42
CA LYS A 103 5.40 -16.50 -2.32
C LYS A 103 5.24 -17.83 -1.56
N THR A 104 5.50 -17.80 -0.24
CA THR A 104 5.36 -18.96 0.67
C THR A 104 4.24 -18.72 1.69
N TYR A 105 3.63 -19.80 2.19
CA TYR A 105 2.61 -19.70 3.25
C TYR A 105 3.14 -19.00 4.49
N ALA A 106 4.41 -19.24 4.87
CA ALA A 106 5.05 -18.55 5.98
C ALA A 106 5.10 -17.02 5.74
N GLY A 107 5.44 -16.58 4.53
CA GLY A 107 5.42 -15.15 4.16
C GLY A 107 4.00 -14.56 4.21
N MET A 108 2.97 -15.31 3.83
CA MET A 108 1.58 -14.84 3.96
C MET A 108 1.19 -14.62 5.43
N TYR A 109 1.53 -15.54 6.32
CA TYR A 109 1.30 -15.30 7.75
C TYR A 109 2.14 -14.15 8.30
N GLY A 110 3.40 -14.03 7.86
CA GLY A 110 4.27 -12.91 8.22
C GLY A 110 3.69 -11.55 7.85
N SER A 111 3.15 -11.42 6.64
CA SER A 111 2.51 -10.17 6.19
C SER A 111 1.27 -9.82 7.03
N PHE A 112 0.42 -10.80 7.39
CA PHE A 112 -0.72 -10.56 8.29
C PHE A 112 -0.33 -10.14 9.69
N ILE A 113 0.70 -10.77 10.26
CA ILE A 113 1.15 -10.44 11.61
C ILE A 113 1.77 -9.04 11.60
N PHE A 114 2.59 -8.73 10.60
CA PHE A 114 3.29 -7.45 10.56
C PHE A 114 2.38 -6.27 10.22
N SER A 115 1.29 -6.49 9.47
CA SER A 115 0.32 -5.45 9.12
C SER A 115 -0.40 -4.85 10.34
N ILE A 116 -0.33 -5.48 11.51
CA ILE A 116 -0.90 -4.99 12.78
C ILE A 116 0.02 -3.96 13.46
N PHE A 117 1.35 -4.04 13.29
CA PHE A 117 2.31 -3.14 13.96
C PHE A 117 2.04 -1.64 13.70
N PRO A 118 1.68 -1.20 12.49
CA PRO A 118 1.35 0.20 12.22
C PRO A 118 0.26 0.77 13.11
N ILE A 119 -0.73 -0.02 13.52
CA ILE A 119 -1.76 0.43 14.45
C ILE A 119 -1.12 0.79 15.80
N LEU A 120 -0.22 -0.06 16.31
CA LEU A 120 0.47 0.17 17.57
C LEU A 120 1.35 1.42 17.53
N ILE A 121 2.06 1.61 16.41
CA ILE A 121 2.91 2.79 16.20
C ILE A 121 2.07 4.06 16.24
N VAL A 122 0.97 4.12 15.48
CA VAL A 122 0.13 5.32 15.41
C VAL A 122 -0.58 5.57 16.74
N HIS A 123 -1.03 4.51 17.42
CA HIS A 123 -1.63 4.64 18.75
C HIS A 123 -0.67 5.23 19.78
N PHE A 124 0.63 4.94 19.69
CA PHE A 124 1.65 5.49 20.57
C PHE A 124 1.86 7.00 20.36
N PHE A 125 1.82 7.49 19.12
CA PHE A 125 2.02 8.91 18.81
C PHE A 125 0.75 9.75 19.00
N GLU A 126 -0.43 9.20 18.69
CA GLU A 126 -1.67 9.98 18.59
C GLU A 126 -2.90 9.13 18.95
N SER A 127 -2.97 8.70 20.22
CA SER A 127 -3.99 7.78 20.76
C SER A 127 -5.44 8.20 20.49
N ASN A 128 -5.68 9.51 20.32
CA ASN A 128 -7.02 10.08 20.13
C ASN A 128 -7.55 9.94 18.69
N ILE A 129 -6.68 9.66 17.70
CA ILE A 129 -7.07 9.60 16.29
C ILE A 129 -7.35 8.17 15.84
N LEU A 130 -6.51 7.22 16.26
CA LEU A 130 -6.65 5.80 15.95
C LEU A 130 -6.75 5.00 17.25
N ILE A 131 -8.00 4.70 17.62
CA ILE A 131 -8.31 3.86 18.77
C ILE A 131 -8.01 2.42 18.39
N LEU A 132 -7.18 1.76 19.22
CA LEU A 132 -6.95 0.33 19.13
C LEU A 132 -8.28 -0.39 19.37
N SER A 133 -8.94 -0.75 18.28
CA SER A 133 -10.27 -1.31 18.25
C SER A 133 -10.29 -2.52 17.33
N THR A 134 -11.24 -3.44 17.57
CA THR A 134 -11.46 -4.61 16.70
C THR A 134 -11.62 -4.21 15.24
N LYS A 135 -12.27 -3.05 14.98
CA LYS A 135 -12.42 -2.47 13.63
C LYS A 135 -11.07 -2.16 12.98
N SER A 136 -10.16 -1.50 13.69
CA SER A 136 -8.84 -1.15 13.15
C SER A 136 -8.00 -2.38 12.78
N ILE A 137 -8.08 -3.44 13.60
CA ILE A 137 -7.37 -4.72 13.38
C ILE A 137 -7.96 -5.45 12.17
N ILE A 138 -9.29 -5.53 12.07
CA ILE A 138 -9.95 -6.13 10.91
C ILE A 138 -9.56 -5.37 9.63
N LEU A 139 -9.53 -4.04 9.70
CA LEU A 139 -9.17 -3.20 8.56
C LEU A 139 -7.70 -3.36 8.14
N SER A 140 -6.75 -3.50 9.07
CA SER A 140 -5.35 -3.79 8.71
C SER A 140 -5.19 -5.15 8.05
N LEU A 141 -5.90 -6.16 8.55
CA LEU A 141 -5.92 -7.50 7.94
C LEU A 141 -6.51 -7.45 6.52
N LEU A 142 -7.60 -6.70 6.31
CA LEU A 142 -8.19 -6.48 4.99
C LEU A 142 -7.22 -5.78 4.05
N PHE A 143 -6.53 -4.72 4.49
CA PHE A 143 -5.52 -4.07 3.64
C PHE A 143 -4.38 -5.02 3.30
N SER A 144 -3.88 -5.82 4.23
CA SER A 144 -2.85 -6.82 3.91
C SER A 144 -3.34 -7.90 2.94
N LEU A 145 -4.61 -8.29 2.98
CA LEU A 145 -5.20 -9.18 1.96
C LEU A 145 -5.13 -8.51 0.58
N PHE A 146 -5.51 -7.24 0.46
CA PHE A 146 -5.44 -6.52 -0.81
C PHE A 146 -4.00 -6.32 -1.31
N CYS A 147 -3.04 -6.06 -0.43
CA CYS A 147 -1.62 -6.04 -0.80
C CYS A 147 -1.18 -7.38 -1.39
N GLN A 148 -1.51 -8.49 -0.73
CA GLN A 148 -1.15 -9.84 -1.20
C GLN A 148 -1.81 -10.22 -2.53
N LEU A 149 -3.01 -9.70 -2.82
CA LEU A 149 -3.72 -9.91 -4.08
C LEU A 149 -3.22 -9.00 -5.21
N GLY A 150 -2.72 -7.80 -4.87
CA GLY A 150 -2.15 -6.86 -5.82
C GLY A 150 -0.76 -7.28 -6.32
N ASP A 151 0.00 -7.99 -5.48
CA ASP A 151 1.31 -8.59 -5.78
C ASP A 151 1.24 -9.88 -6.62
#